data_AF-A0A5A5TJ88-F1
#
_entry.id   AF-A0A5A5TJ88-F1
#
_cell.length_a   1.000
_cell.length_b   1.000
_cell.length_c   1.000
_cell.angle_alpha   90.00
_cell.angle_beta   90.00
_cell.angle_gamma   90.00
#
_symmetry.space_group_name_H-M   'P 1'
#
loop_
_entity.id
_entity.type
_entity.pdbx_description
1 polymer ?
#
loop_
_entity_poly.entity_id
_entity_poly.type
_entity_poly.pdbx_seq_one_letter_code
_entity_poly.pdbx_strand_id
1 'polypeptide(L)'
;MAAFKAKYQKRYPEAIRSLCEDEEHLLTFYAFPPVMHRYIRSTNAIESFFSNVRQRTDQIDAFTTETSCLTIVWAVMQDIHLPRIPVS
;
A
#
# COMPACT_ATOMS: atom_id res chain seq x y z
N MET A 1 14.62 -7.55 -14.06
CA MET A 1 15.40 -7.40 -12.80
C MET A 1 16.78 -8.11 -12.71
N ALA A 2 17.47 -8.45 -13.80
CA ALA A 2 18.64 -9.34 -13.77
C ALA A 2 19.81 -8.90 -12.84
N ALA A 3 20.28 -7.65 -12.94
CA ALA A 3 21.38 -7.15 -12.10
C ALA A 3 21.01 -7.08 -10.61
N PHE A 4 19.75 -6.78 -10.29
CA PHE A 4 19.24 -6.76 -8.91
C PHE A 4 19.21 -8.16 -8.31
N LYS A 5 18.68 -9.15 -9.07
CA LYS A 5 18.66 -10.56 -8.65
C LYS A 5 20.09 -11.05 -8.37
N ALA A 6 21.01 -10.86 -9.31
CA ALA A 6 22.41 -11.28 -9.15
C ALA A 6 23.08 -10.69 -7.90
N LYS A 7 22.80 -9.42 -7.58
CA LYS A 7 23.37 -8.74 -6.41
C LYS A 7 22.83 -9.26 -5.08
N TYR A 8 21.53 -9.55 -4.99
CA TYR A 8 20.85 -9.82 -3.72
C TYR A 8 20.44 -11.28 -3.50
N GLN A 9 20.50 -12.14 -4.52
CA GLN A 9 20.10 -13.56 -4.43
C GLN A 9 20.78 -14.29 -3.28
N LYS A 10 22.10 -14.08 -3.12
CA LYS A 10 22.88 -14.76 -2.08
C LYS A 10 22.50 -14.33 -0.67
N ARG A 11 22.07 -13.07 -0.49
CA ARG A 11 21.75 -12.49 0.82
C ARG A 11 20.29 -12.69 1.20
N TYR A 12 19.38 -12.65 0.23
CA TYR A 12 17.93 -12.69 0.44
C TYR A 12 17.22 -13.61 -0.56
N PRO A 13 17.49 -14.93 -0.54
CA PRO A 13 16.99 -15.85 -1.56
C PRO A 13 15.46 -15.89 -1.65
N GLU A 14 14.76 -15.92 -0.52
CA GLU A 14 13.28 -15.97 -0.49
C GLU A 14 12.63 -14.68 -0.97
N ALA A 15 13.19 -13.52 -0.62
CA ALA A 15 12.68 -12.24 -1.09
C ALA A 15 12.84 -12.13 -2.62
N ILE A 16 13.97 -12.59 -3.16
CA ILE A 16 14.15 -12.60 -4.61
C ILE A 16 13.21 -13.61 -5.28
N ARG A 17 12.99 -14.80 -4.70
CA ARG A 17 12.03 -15.78 -5.21
C ARG A 17 10.64 -15.16 -5.35
N SER A 18 10.10 -14.57 -4.28
CA SER A 18 8.79 -13.90 -4.30
C SER A 18 8.73 -12.76 -5.32
N LEU A 19 9.77 -11.92 -5.42
CA LEU A 19 9.83 -10.85 -6.43
C LEU A 19 9.87 -11.39 -7.87
N CYS A 20 10.41 -12.59 -8.10
CA CYS A 20 10.43 -13.22 -9.42
C CYS A 20 9.07 -13.79 -9.81
N GLU A 21 8.34 -14.36 -8.85
CA GLU A 21 7.00 -14.93 -9.06
C GLU A 21 6.03 -13.85 -9.55
N ASP A 22 6.11 -12.64 -9.00
CA ASP A 22 5.22 -11.53 -9.33
C ASP A 22 5.86 -10.44 -10.24
N GLU A 23 6.97 -10.74 -10.94
CA GLU A 23 7.74 -9.74 -11.71
C GLU A 23 6.86 -8.96 -12.71
N GLU A 24 5.95 -9.65 -13.42
CA GLU A 24 5.05 -9.02 -14.40
C GLU A 24 4.07 -8.03 -13.74
N HIS A 25 3.49 -8.40 -12.61
CA HIS A 25 2.56 -7.55 -11.87
C HIS A 25 3.26 -6.33 -11.26
N LEU A 26 4.46 -6.51 -10.71
CA LEU A 26 5.24 -5.42 -10.12
C LEU A 26 5.67 -4.38 -11.17
N LEU A 27 5.95 -4.82 -12.41
CA LEU A 27 6.36 -3.95 -13.50
C LEU A 27 5.20 -3.30 -14.27
N THR A 28 3.96 -3.72 -14.04
CA THR A 28 2.75 -3.13 -14.66
C THR A 28 2.65 -1.63 -14.39
N PHE A 29 3.23 -1.16 -13.28
CA PHE A 29 3.40 0.25 -12.96
C PHE A 29 4.00 1.10 -14.09
N TYR A 30 4.94 0.56 -14.87
CA TYR A 30 5.56 1.29 -15.98
C TYR A 30 4.62 1.55 -17.16
N ALA A 31 3.48 0.86 -17.23
CA ALA A 31 2.45 1.10 -18.23
C ALA A 31 1.64 2.39 -17.98
N PHE A 32 1.71 2.96 -16.76
CA PHE A 32 1.03 4.21 -16.43
C PHE A 32 1.84 5.44 -16.87
N PRO A 33 1.18 6.60 -17.09
CA PRO A 33 1.87 7.85 -17.40
C PRO A 33 2.97 8.19 -16.38
N PRO A 34 4.14 8.71 -16.83
CA PRO A 34 5.25 9.06 -15.94
C PRO A 34 4.89 10.03 -14.81
N VAL A 35 3.87 10.89 -15.01
CA VAL A 35 3.36 11.81 -13.98
C VAL A 35 2.80 11.04 -12.78
N MET A 36 2.15 9.90 -13.01
CA MET A 36 1.60 9.04 -11.96
C MET A 36 2.68 8.26 -11.22
N HIS A 37 3.90 8.20 -11.76
CA HIS A 37 4.95 7.33 -11.24
C HIS A 37 5.35 7.61 -9.80
N ARG A 38 5.31 8.89 -9.41
CA ARG A 38 5.60 9.32 -8.04
C ARG A 38 4.52 8.87 -7.06
N TYR A 39 3.26 8.84 -7.49
CA TYR A 39 2.12 8.56 -6.61
C TYR A 39 1.97 7.06 -6.35
N ILE A 40 2.11 6.22 -7.38
CA ILE A 40 1.95 4.77 -7.22
C ILE A 40 3.14 4.15 -6.44
N ARG A 41 4.36 4.68 -6.61
CA ARG A 41 5.55 4.18 -5.87
C ARG A 41 5.56 4.55 -4.38
N SER A 42 4.77 5.55 -3.98
CA SER A 42 4.75 6.04 -2.60
C SER A 42 3.74 5.26 -1.77
N THR A 43 4.16 4.73 -0.62
CA THR A 43 3.26 4.07 0.33
C THR A 43 2.54 5.05 1.27
N ASN A 44 2.93 6.33 1.29
CA ASN A 44 2.37 7.36 2.17
C ASN A 44 0.84 7.42 2.20
N ALA A 45 0.16 7.26 1.06
CA ALA A 45 -1.30 7.32 1.02
C ALA A 45 -1.95 6.15 1.78
N ILE A 46 -1.43 4.94 1.58
CA ILE A 46 -1.93 3.72 2.22
C ILE A 46 -1.50 3.68 3.70
N GLU A 47 -0.26 4.07 4.01
CA GLU A 47 0.25 4.14 5.38
C GLU A 47 -0.49 5.19 6.21
N SER A 48 -0.70 6.40 5.67
CA SER A 48 -1.49 7.45 6.33
C SER A 48 -2.93 6.99 6.55
N PHE A 49 -3.54 6.34 5.56
CA PHE A 49 -4.87 5.76 5.69
C PHE A 49 -4.95 4.78 6.88
N PHE A 50 -4.10 3.75 6.89
CA PHE A 50 -4.12 2.75 7.95
C PHE A 50 -3.69 3.32 9.31
N SER A 51 -2.83 4.34 9.34
CA SER A 51 -2.48 5.03 10.57
C SER A 51 -3.69 5.71 11.20
N ASN A 52 -4.53 6.38 10.41
CA ASN A 52 -5.77 7.00 10.91
C ASN A 52 -6.76 5.95 11.42
N VAL A 53 -6.91 4.83 10.69
CA VAL A 53 -7.78 3.73 11.12
C VAL A 53 -7.30 3.17 12.46
N ARG A 54 -6.00 2.81 12.57
CA ARG A 54 -5.42 2.30 13.81
C ARG A 54 -5.58 3.27 14.97
N GLN A 55 -5.32 4.56 14.76
CA GLN A 55 -5.47 5.58 15.79
C GLN A 55 -6.88 5.61 16.41
N ARG A 56 -7.93 5.34 15.61
CA ARG A 56 -9.32 5.29 16.11
C ARG A 56 -9.67 3.94 16.72
N THR A 57 -9.19 2.84 16.14
CA THR A 57 -9.47 1.50 16.66
C THR A 57 -8.72 1.19 17.94
N ASP A 58 -7.49 1.70 18.11
CA ASP A 58 -6.66 1.47 19.29
C ASP A 58 -7.22 2.14 20.56
N GLN A 59 -8.16 3.08 20.41
CA GLN A 59 -8.89 3.69 21.53
C GLN A 59 -10.05 2.81 22.03
N ILE A 60 -10.33 1.70 21.36
CA ILE A 60 -11.48 0.83 21.63
C ILE A 60 -10.94 -0.53 22.09
N ASP A 61 -11.12 -0.83 23.38
CA ASP A 61 -10.60 -2.06 23.99
C ASP A 61 -11.15 -3.33 23.34
N ALA A 62 -12.43 -3.33 22.93
CA ALA A 62 -13.05 -4.42 22.20
C ALA A 62 -14.27 -3.95 21.40
N PHE A 63 -14.42 -4.48 20.19
CA PHE A 63 -15.63 -4.31 19.38
C PHE A 63 -16.65 -5.38 19.76
N THR A 64 -17.90 -4.98 20.00
CA THR A 64 -18.98 -5.90 20.37
C THR A 64 -19.58 -6.63 19.17
N THR A 65 -19.49 -6.03 17.97
CA THR A 65 -19.98 -6.60 16.71
C THR A 65 -19.07 -6.19 15.55
N GLU A 66 -19.05 -7.01 14.48
CA GLU A 66 -18.35 -6.66 13.24
C GLU A 66 -18.84 -5.33 12.66
N THR A 67 -20.16 -5.10 12.67
CA THR A 67 -20.77 -3.85 12.18
C THR A 67 -20.23 -2.63 12.91
N SER A 68 -19.96 -2.70 14.21
CA SER A 68 -19.38 -1.56 14.95
C SER A 68 -17.97 -1.22 14.48
N CYS A 69 -17.14 -2.24 14.23
CA CYS A 69 -15.80 -2.06 13.68
C CYS A 69 -15.86 -1.45 12.26
N LEU A 70 -16.68 -2.03 11.39
CA LEU A 70 -16.85 -1.54 10.02
C LEU A 70 -17.38 -0.11 9.96
N THR A 71 -18.28 0.26 10.88
CA THR A 71 -18.82 1.63 10.98
C THR A 71 -17.72 2.64 11.26
N ILE A 72 -16.78 2.32 12.15
CA ILE A 72 -15.65 3.19 12.48
C ILE A 72 -14.65 3.27 11.34
N VAL A 73 -14.32 2.13 10.71
CA VAL A 73 -13.46 2.12 9.51
C VAL A 73 -14.10 2.98 8.42
N TRP A 74 -15.39 2.83 8.15
CA TRP A 74 -16.11 3.63 7.17
C TRP A 74 -16.12 5.12 7.53
N ALA A 75 -16.36 5.48 8.79
CA ALA A 75 -16.33 6.87 9.25
C ALA A 75 -14.93 7.49 9.04
N VAL A 76 -13.86 6.75 9.32
CA VAL A 76 -12.48 7.19 9.04
C VAL A 76 -12.24 7.36 7.54
N MET A 77 -12.76 6.45 6.71
CA MET A 77 -12.65 6.57 5.26
C MET A 77 -13.30 7.86 4.73
N GLN A 78 -14.43 8.29 5.31
CA GLN A 78 -15.10 9.53 4.91
C GLN A 78 -14.30 10.79 5.28
N ASP A 79 -13.51 10.74 6.35
CA ASP A 79 -12.72 11.90 6.83
C ASP A 79 -11.40 12.08 6.06
N ILE A 80 -10.96 11.06 5.31
CA ILE A 80 -9.67 11.08 4.62
C ILE A 80 -9.75 11.87 3.31
N HIS A 81 -8.96 12.94 3.25
CA HIS A 81 -8.84 13.79 2.07
C HIS A 81 -7.54 13.45 1.33
N LEU A 82 -7.65 12.75 0.19
CA LEU A 82 -6.50 12.41 -0.64
C LEU A 82 -6.15 13.54 -1.62
N PRO A 83 -4.86 13.80 -1.88
CA PRO A 83 -4.45 14.79 -2.87
C PRO A 83 -4.91 14.36 -4.27
N ARG A 84 -5.38 15.32 -5.08
CA ARG A 84 -5.71 15.05 -6.48
C ARG A 84 -4.45 14.68 -7.25
N ILE A 85 -4.51 13.57 -7.97
CA ILE A 85 -3.45 13.13 -8.87
C ILE A 85 -3.70 13.81 -10.22
N PRO A 86 -2.74 14.56 -10.76
CA PRO A 86 -2.85 15.11 -12.10
C PRO A 86 -2.81 13.96 -13.12
N VAL A 87 -3.91 13.78 -13.84
CA VAL A 87 -4.02 12.90 -15.00
C VAL A 87 -4.25 13.83 -16.19
N SER A 88 -3.30 13.86 -17.12
CA SER A 88 -3.45 14.55 -18.42
C SER A 88 -4.17 13.67 -19.41
#